data_AF-A0ABD5WP61-F1
#
_entry.id   AF-A0ABD5WP61-F1
#
_cell.length_a   1.000
_cell.length_b   1.000
_cell.length_c   1.000
_cell.angle_alpha   90.00
_cell.angle_beta   90.00
_cell.angle_gamma   90.00
#
_symmetry.space_group_name_H-M   'P 1'
#
loop_
_entity.id
_entity.type
_entity.pdbx_description
1 polymer ?
#
loop_
_entity_poly.entity_id
_entity_poly.type
_entity_poly.pdbx_seq_one_letter_code
_entity_poly.pdbx_strand_id
1 'polypeptide(L)'
;MALLTPDGEQLAEGQTTGYVLAVGRDNRVGDGLLPDGSNATLDALAEYLTTSPGRLDAWQVRERLLGQTVDEAGSDDLLVSTQFRYAEKSTTVSSVTPESLVGAEGIYAVTAGETMVVRGRTNRLPDESTIMVEATDGPTPSRISTAWTQDWNLDGNWAVSMNTDGVEPGRYTLTVDVDGDTADQVQVRILPSFGNVTPG
;
A
#
# COMPACT_ATOMS: atom_id res chain seq x y z
N MET A 1 3.05 -11.38 -5.29
CA MET A 1 4.51 -11.58 -5.43
C MET A 1 5.16 -11.12 -4.14
N ALA A 2 5.81 -12.04 -3.42
CA ALA A 2 6.52 -11.73 -2.19
C ALA A 2 7.94 -11.24 -2.52
N LEU A 3 8.47 -10.30 -1.73
CA LEU A 3 9.89 -9.96 -1.81
C LEU A 3 10.70 -11.11 -1.22
N LEU A 4 11.63 -11.62 -2.02
CA LEU A 4 12.53 -12.70 -1.64
C LEU A 4 13.93 -12.15 -1.39
N THR A 5 14.59 -12.68 -0.38
CA THR A 5 16.03 -12.51 -0.17
C THR A 5 16.82 -13.22 -1.28
N PRO A 6 18.13 -12.93 -1.44
CA PRO A 6 18.98 -13.66 -2.38
C PRO A 6 18.99 -15.18 -2.16
N ASP A 7 18.72 -15.64 -0.93
CA ASP A 7 18.62 -17.06 -0.57
C ASP A 7 17.24 -17.67 -0.88
N GLY A 8 16.31 -16.91 -1.45
CA GLY A 8 14.95 -17.34 -1.77
C GLY A 8 13.98 -17.37 -0.59
N GLU A 9 14.40 -16.92 0.59
CA GLU A 9 13.53 -16.77 1.76
C GLU A 9 12.66 -15.50 1.63
N GLN A 10 11.40 -15.57 2.05
CA GLN A 10 10.53 -14.39 2.10
C GLN A 10 11.09 -13.35 3.08
N LEU A 11 11.12 -12.09 2.67
CA LEU A 11 11.54 -11.00 3.55
C LEU A 11 10.58 -10.90 4.74
N ALA A 12 11.14 -10.82 5.95
CA ALA A 12 10.33 -10.70 7.16
C ALA A 12 9.67 -9.31 7.25
N GLU A 13 8.39 -9.28 7.62
CA GLU A 13 7.70 -8.04 7.97
C GLU A 13 8.34 -7.35 9.17
N GLY A 14 8.31 -6.02 9.19
CA GLY A 14 8.83 -5.25 10.31
C GLY A 14 9.34 -3.87 9.92
N GLN A 15 10.07 -3.25 10.86
CA GLN A 15 10.78 -2.01 10.60
C GLN A 15 11.95 -2.28 9.67
N THR A 16 12.05 -1.47 8.63
CA THR A 16 13.06 -1.57 7.57
C THR A 16 13.69 -0.21 7.38
N THR A 17 15.02 -0.18 7.21
CA THR A 17 15.73 1.02 6.77
C THR A 17 16.13 0.84 5.32
N GLY A 18 15.58 1.69 4.45
CA GLY A 18 16.00 1.81 3.07
C GLY A 18 17.16 2.80 2.96
N TYR A 19 18.11 2.50 2.10
CA TYR A 19 19.27 3.33 1.80
C TYR A 19 19.28 3.66 0.30
N VAL A 20 19.49 4.93 -0.03
CA VAL A 20 19.70 5.40 -1.39
C VAL A 20 21.10 6.00 -1.43
N LEU A 21 21.98 5.32 -2.17
CA LEU A 21 23.36 5.75 -2.40
C LEU A 21 23.45 6.45 -3.75
N ALA A 22 23.99 7.65 -3.75
CA ALA A 22 24.44 8.35 -4.94
C ALA A 22 25.97 8.43 -4.90
N VAL A 23 26.60 7.90 -5.93
CA VAL A 23 28.05 7.90 -6.04
C VAL A 23 28.56 9.30 -6.36
N GLY A 24 29.76 9.59 -5.88
CA GLY A 24 30.55 10.75 -6.23
C GLY A 24 30.69 11.00 -7.73
N ARG A 25 31.24 12.18 -8.08
CA ARG A 25 31.35 12.62 -9.49
C ARG A 25 32.24 11.70 -10.34
N ASP A 26 33.14 10.98 -9.70
CA ASP A 26 34.08 10.07 -10.36
C ASP A 26 33.51 8.69 -10.66
N ASN A 27 32.23 8.45 -10.31
CA ASN A 27 31.53 7.17 -10.43
C ASN A 27 32.22 6.04 -9.66
N ARG A 28 32.92 6.36 -8.58
CA ARG A 28 33.53 5.40 -7.67
C ARG A 28 32.97 5.57 -6.27
N VAL A 29 32.66 4.43 -5.68
CA VAL A 29 32.21 4.35 -4.30
C VAL A 29 33.42 4.57 -3.37
N GLY A 30 33.23 5.35 -2.30
CA GLY A 30 34.22 5.56 -1.26
C GLY A 30 35.52 6.17 -1.80
N ASP A 31 36.64 5.50 -1.53
CA ASP A 31 37.97 5.87 -2.04
C ASP A 31 38.29 5.24 -3.42
N GLY A 32 37.33 4.51 -3.99
CA GLY A 32 37.47 3.79 -5.26
C GLY A 32 38.04 2.39 -5.17
N LEU A 33 38.27 1.84 -3.97
CA LEU A 33 38.75 0.49 -3.74
C LEU A 33 37.88 -0.25 -2.72
N LEU A 34 37.53 -1.51 -3.01
CA LEU A 34 36.90 -2.39 -2.02
C LEU A 34 37.97 -3.19 -1.25
N PRO A 35 37.63 -3.85 -0.12
CA PRO A 35 38.61 -4.49 0.75
C PRO A 35 39.31 -5.70 0.11
N ASP A 36 38.74 -6.24 -0.97
CA ASP A 36 39.34 -7.28 -1.80
C ASP A 36 40.32 -6.73 -2.86
N GLY A 37 40.49 -5.40 -2.91
CA GLY A 37 41.36 -4.69 -3.85
C GLY A 37 40.74 -4.47 -5.23
N SER A 38 39.45 -4.76 -5.41
CA SER A 38 38.72 -4.48 -6.65
C SER A 38 38.34 -3.00 -6.77
N ASN A 39 38.04 -2.56 -8.00
CA ASN A 39 37.51 -1.21 -8.23
C ASN A 39 36.11 -1.10 -7.62
N ALA A 40 35.87 -0.06 -6.81
CA ALA A 40 34.59 0.14 -6.13
C ALA A 40 33.52 0.75 -7.05
N THR A 41 32.94 -0.07 -7.93
CA THR A 41 31.70 0.27 -8.64
C THR A 41 30.47 -0.06 -7.77
N LEU A 42 29.28 0.45 -8.12
CA LEU A 42 28.04 0.08 -7.43
C LEU A 42 27.77 -1.44 -7.48
N ASP A 43 28.02 -2.06 -8.64
CA ASP A 43 27.83 -3.51 -8.79
C ASP A 43 28.81 -4.29 -7.91
N ALA A 44 30.07 -3.87 -7.86
CA ALA A 44 31.08 -4.50 -7.00
C ALA A 44 30.77 -4.31 -5.51
N LEU A 45 30.26 -3.14 -5.11
CA LEU A 45 29.77 -2.91 -3.75
C LEU A 45 28.59 -3.84 -3.41
N ALA A 46 27.62 -3.97 -4.32
CA ALA A 46 26.48 -4.86 -4.11
C ALA A 46 26.91 -6.33 -3.98
N GLU A 47 27.86 -6.77 -4.81
CA GLU A 47 28.49 -8.08 -4.70
C GLU A 47 29.21 -8.24 -3.36
N TYR A 48 30.00 -7.26 -2.93
CA TYR A 48 30.71 -7.28 -1.65
C TYR A 48 29.77 -7.36 -0.43
N LEU A 49 28.64 -6.66 -0.47
CA LEU A 49 27.64 -6.67 0.61
C LEU A 49 26.90 -8.01 0.68
N THR A 50 26.73 -8.70 -0.45
CA THR A 50 26.02 -9.99 -0.54
C THR A 50 26.95 -11.19 -0.37
N THR A 51 28.22 -11.05 -0.74
CA THR A 51 29.23 -12.11 -0.72
C THR A 51 29.97 -12.10 0.61
N SER A 52 29.33 -12.59 1.66
CA SER A 52 29.96 -12.73 2.98
C SER A 52 30.05 -14.18 3.45
N PRO A 53 31.17 -14.59 4.09
CA PRO A 53 31.35 -15.96 4.61
C PRO A 53 30.52 -16.28 5.87
N GLY A 54 29.37 -15.62 6.06
CA GLY A 54 28.45 -15.85 7.18
C GLY A 54 27.18 -15.01 7.02
N ARG A 55 26.09 -15.44 7.67
CA ARG A 55 24.84 -14.68 7.74
C ARG A 55 25.09 -13.39 8.53
N LEU A 56 25.26 -12.27 7.81
CA LEU A 56 25.34 -10.95 8.42
C LEU A 56 23.96 -10.53 8.90
N ASP A 57 23.91 -9.87 10.05
CA ASP A 57 22.71 -9.15 10.46
C ASP A 57 22.61 -7.78 9.77
N ALA A 58 21.43 -7.14 9.86
CA ALA A 58 21.18 -5.86 9.22
C ALA A 58 22.12 -4.74 9.70
N TRP A 59 22.59 -4.81 10.96
CA TRP A 59 23.54 -3.85 11.50
C TRP A 59 24.91 -4.04 10.84
N GLN A 60 25.38 -5.28 10.71
CA GLN A 60 26.66 -5.59 10.08
C GLN A 60 26.68 -5.22 8.59
N VAL A 61 25.58 -5.45 7.86
CA VAL A 61 25.43 -5.00 6.47
C VAL A 61 25.49 -3.48 6.38
N ARG A 62 24.82 -2.78 7.29
CA ARG A 62 24.85 -1.31 7.37
C ARG A 62 26.26 -0.77 7.61
N GLU A 63 26.98 -1.31 8.60
CA GLU A 63 28.34 -0.84 8.91
C GLU A 63 29.29 -1.02 7.73
N ARG A 64 29.14 -2.12 6.97
CA ARG A 64 29.90 -2.34 5.74
C ARG A 64 29.53 -1.36 4.64
N LEU A 65 28.24 -1.10 4.44
CA LEU A 65 27.79 -0.11 3.46
C LEU A 65 28.40 1.25 3.77
N LEU A 66 28.28 1.72 5.01
CA LEU A 66 28.80 3.03 5.42
C LEU A 66 30.32 3.11 5.31
N GLY A 67 31.00 2.10 5.86
CA GLY A 67 32.47 2.04 5.87
C GLY A 67 33.10 1.85 4.50
N GLN A 68 32.33 1.59 3.44
CA GLN A 68 32.83 1.56 2.06
C GLN A 68 32.29 2.72 1.22
N THR A 69 31.44 3.57 1.77
CA THR A 69 30.81 4.69 1.05
C THR A 69 31.14 6.00 1.76
N VAL A 70 30.19 6.56 2.50
CA VAL A 70 30.26 7.90 3.08
C VAL A 70 31.20 8.03 4.27
N ASP A 71 31.52 6.94 4.95
CA ASP A 71 32.46 6.97 6.09
C ASP A 71 33.91 6.71 5.64
N GLU A 72 34.14 6.41 4.36
CA GLU A 72 35.48 6.17 3.81
C GLU A 72 36.24 7.49 3.57
N ALA A 73 37.55 7.47 3.81
CA ALA A 73 38.36 8.68 3.76
C ALA A 73 38.48 9.20 2.32
N GLY A 74 37.99 10.43 2.09
CA GLY A 74 38.04 11.06 0.78
C GLY A 74 36.84 10.77 -0.12
N SER A 75 35.83 10.07 0.41
CA SER A 75 34.55 9.86 -0.26
C SER A 75 33.79 11.17 -0.47
N ASP A 76 33.24 11.34 -1.67
CA ASP A 76 32.23 12.36 -2.01
C ASP A 76 30.86 11.72 -2.29
N ASP A 77 30.66 10.48 -1.84
CA ASP A 77 29.37 9.80 -1.91
C ASP A 77 28.30 10.48 -1.05
N LEU A 78 27.05 10.30 -1.44
CA LEU A 78 25.88 10.74 -0.68
C LEU A 78 25.00 9.55 -0.35
N LEU A 79 24.69 9.38 0.93
CA LEU A 79 23.75 8.37 1.39
C LEU A 79 22.55 9.03 2.07
N VAL A 80 21.36 8.73 1.55
CA VAL A 80 20.10 9.09 2.18
C VAL A 80 19.47 7.81 2.72
N SER A 81 18.94 7.88 3.94
CA SER A 81 18.21 6.76 4.54
C SER A 81 16.78 7.15 4.86
N THR A 82 15.89 6.16 4.79
CA THR A 82 14.50 6.29 5.19
C THR A 82 14.09 5.07 6.00
N GLN A 83 13.27 5.28 7.02
CA GLN A 83 12.68 4.19 7.80
C GLN A 83 11.24 4.01 7.37
N PHE A 84 10.86 2.77 7.09
CA PHE A 84 9.50 2.40 6.74
C PHE A 84 9.19 1.02 7.31
N ARG A 85 7.90 0.69 7.39
CA ARG A 85 7.48 -0.66 7.75
C ARG A 85 7.26 -1.47 6.48
N TYR A 86 7.99 -2.56 6.32
CA TYR A 86 7.63 -3.59 5.36
C TYR A 86 6.49 -4.43 5.94
N ALA A 87 5.42 -4.57 5.17
CA ALA A 87 4.22 -5.31 5.53
C ALA A 87 3.68 -6.02 4.29
N GLU A 88 2.94 -7.10 4.48
CA GLU A 88 2.23 -7.76 3.38
C GLU A 88 1.18 -6.85 2.73
N LYS A 89 0.83 -7.16 1.48
CA LYS A 89 -0.18 -6.43 0.72
C LYS A 89 -1.51 -6.47 1.46
N SER A 90 -2.12 -5.31 1.71
CA SER A 90 -3.35 -5.16 2.44
C SER A 90 -4.19 -4.04 1.83
N THR A 91 -5.50 -4.28 1.76
CA THR A 91 -6.51 -3.29 1.40
C THR A 91 -7.66 -3.48 2.37
N THR A 92 -8.12 -2.40 3.01
CA THR A 92 -9.15 -2.42 4.06
C THR A 92 -10.11 -1.27 3.88
N VAL A 93 -11.36 -1.46 4.30
CA VAL A 93 -12.38 -0.41 4.39
C VAL A 93 -12.25 0.29 5.74
N SER A 94 -12.17 1.63 5.71
CA SER A 94 -12.15 2.46 6.91
C SER A 94 -13.51 3.09 7.21
N SER A 95 -14.31 3.38 6.17
CA SER A 95 -15.62 4.00 6.35
C SER A 95 -16.59 3.71 5.22
N VAL A 96 -17.87 3.67 5.56
CA VAL A 96 -18.99 3.66 4.61
C VAL A 96 -19.97 4.72 5.07
N THR A 97 -20.21 5.74 4.25
CA THR A 97 -21.00 6.92 4.63
C THR A 97 -21.94 7.34 3.49
N PRO A 98 -23.10 7.95 3.77
CA PRO A 98 -23.78 8.74 2.73
C PRO A 98 -22.89 9.91 2.30
N GLU A 99 -23.07 10.40 1.08
CA GLU A 99 -22.27 11.52 0.54
C GLU A 99 -22.32 12.78 1.41
N SER A 100 -23.44 13.00 2.13
CA SER A 100 -23.62 14.11 3.06
C SER A 100 -22.70 14.07 4.29
N LEU A 101 -22.10 12.91 4.59
CA LEU A 101 -21.21 12.67 5.73
C LEU A 101 -19.79 12.27 5.31
N VAL A 102 -19.38 12.60 4.08
CA VAL A 102 -18.02 12.30 3.59
C VAL A 102 -16.97 12.87 4.54
N GLY A 103 -16.07 12.01 5.02
CA GLY A 103 -15.00 12.35 5.96
C GLY A 103 -15.29 11.91 7.39
N ALA A 104 -16.50 11.44 7.71
CA ALA A 104 -16.77 10.75 8.97
C ALA A 104 -16.12 9.35 8.98
N GLU A 105 -15.61 8.94 10.13
CA GLU A 105 -15.05 7.60 10.33
C GLU A 105 -16.12 6.61 10.77
N GLY A 106 -15.99 5.36 10.31
CA GLY A 106 -16.90 4.27 10.65
C GLY A 106 -17.95 3.98 9.57
N ILE A 107 -18.85 3.06 9.91
CA ILE A 107 -19.88 2.55 9.00
C ILE A 107 -21.23 3.13 9.42
N TYR A 108 -21.80 3.97 8.56
CA TYR A 108 -23.10 4.60 8.75
C TYR A 108 -24.14 3.92 7.87
N ALA A 109 -25.39 4.06 8.28
CA ALA A 109 -26.49 3.71 7.42
C ALA A 109 -26.61 4.74 6.28
N VAL A 110 -27.04 4.28 5.10
CA VAL A 110 -27.28 5.11 3.91
C VAL A 110 -28.75 5.02 3.55
N THR A 111 -29.38 6.12 3.15
CA THR A 111 -30.78 6.08 2.71
C THR A 111 -30.85 5.61 1.26
N ALA A 112 -31.79 4.73 0.93
CA ALA A 112 -32.03 4.33 -0.46
C ALA A 112 -32.25 5.57 -1.35
N GLY A 113 -31.62 5.60 -2.51
CA GLY A 113 -31.62 6.76 -3.41
C GLY A 113 -30.51 7.79 -3.14
N GLU A 114 -29.74 7.66 -2.05
CA GLU A 114 -28.54 8.48 -1.83
C GLU A 114 -27.29 7.84 -2.46
N THR A 115 -26.27 8.66 -2.69
CA THR A 115 -24.92 8.18 -3.02
C THR A 115 -24.24 7.67 -1.76
N MET A 116 -23.83 6.42 -1.76
CA MET A 116 -22.96 5.81 -0.75
C MET A 116 -21.51 6.03 -1.14
N VAL A 117 -20.67 6.43 -0.19
CA VAL A 117 -19.22 6.59 -0.36
C VAL A 117 -18.51 5.58 0.52
N VAL A 118 -17.70 4.73 -0.11
CA VAL A 118 -16.86 3.73 0.56
C VAL A 118 -15.42 4.21 0.50
N ARG A 119 -14.72 4.23 1.63
CA ARG A 119 -13.33 4.68 1.73
C ARG A 119 -12.50 3.66 2.49
N GLY A 120 -11.21 3.65 2.19
CA GLY A 120 -10.31 2.73 2.85
C GLY A 120 -8.84 3.10 2.69
N ARG A 121 -8.00 2.17 3.16
CA ARG A 121 -6.55 2.26 3.01
C ARG A 121 -6.01 1.03 2.29
N THR A 122 -4.99 1.23 1.49
CA THR A 122 -4.20 0.17 0.86
C THR A 122 -2.71 0.51 0.94
N ASN A 123 -1.86 -0.51 0.99
CA ASN A 123 -0.41 -0.36 0.80
C ASN A 123 0.05 -0.87 -0.58
N ARG A 124 -0.90 -1.08 -1.50
CA ARG A 124 -0.61 -1.47 -2.88
C ARG A 124 -0.26 -0.26 -3.74
N LEU A 125 0.50 -0.50 -4.80
CA LEU A 125 0.90 0.54 -5.74
C LEU A 125 -0.32 1.02 -6.54
N PRO A 126 -0.55 2.34 -6.62
CA PRO A 126 -1.50 2.87 -7.58
C PRO A 126 -1.05 2.53 -9.00
N ASP A 127 -1.99 2.52 -9.95
CA ASP A 127 -1.80 2.14 -11.36
C ASP A 127 -1.44 0.67 -11.64
N GLU A 128 -0.95 -0.10 -10.65
CA GLU A 128 -0.66 -1.53 -10.78
C GLU A 128 -1.74 -2.45 -10.21
N SER A 129 -2.66 -1.91 -9.42
CA SER A 129 -3.77 -2.65 -8.84
C SER A 129 -5.08 -1.92 -9.10
N THR A 130 -6.20 -2.66 -9.12
CA THR A 130 -7.55 -2.08 -9.19
C THR A 130 -8.35 -2.52 -7.97
N ILE A 131 -8.90 -1.56 -7.24
CA ILE A 131 -9.82 -1.85 -6.13
C ILE A 131 -11.23 -1.87 -6.70
N MET A 132 -11.91 -3.00 -6.57
CA MET A 132 -13.30 -3.19 -6.94
C MET A 132 -14.14 -3.32 -5.67
N VAL A 133 -15.27 -2.61 -5.61
CA VAL A 133 -16.23 -2.71 -4.52
C VAL A 133 -17.58 -3.10 -5.10
N GLU A 134 -18.15 -4.16 -4.57
CA GLU A 134 -19.48 -4.64 -4.97
C GLU A 134 -20.31 -5.08 -3.76
N ALA A 135 -21.64 -5.02 -3.92
CA ALA A 135 -22.54 -5.64 -2.97
C ALA A 135 -22.74 -7.11 -3.33
N THR A 136 -22.30 -8.03 -2.47
CA THR A 136 -22.37 -9.48 -2.73
C THR A 136 -23.53 -10.17 -2.01
N ASP A 137 -24.10 -9.53 -0.99
CA ASP A 137 -25.23 -10.03 -0.22
C ASP A 137 -26.19 -8.91 0.17
N GLY A 138 -27.46 -9.25 0.40
CA GLY A 138 -28.55 -8.35 0.79
C GLY A 138 -29.87 -8.64 0.07
N PRO A 139 -30.92 -7.83 0.30
CA PRO A 139 -32.20 -7.97 -0.39
C PRO A 139 -32.12 -7.86 -1.92
N THR A 140 -31.41 -6.83 -2.42
CA THR A 140 -31.25 -6.56 -3.86
C THR A 140 -29.81 -6.13 -4.21
N PRO A 141 -28.79 -6.97 -3.95
CA PRO A 141 -27.37 -6.59 -4.09
C PRO A 141 -27.03 -6.14 -5.51
N SER A 142 -27.60 -6.80 -6.52
CA SER A 142 -27.43 -6.46 -7.94
C SER A 142 -27.97 -5.09 -8.36
N ARG A 143 -28.73 -4.39 -7.50
CA ARG A 143 -29.17 -3.01 -7.74
C ARG A 143 -28.11 -1.98 -7.39
N ILE A 144 -27.16 -2.33 -6.53
CA ILE A 144 -26.01 -1.49 -6.24
C ILE A 144 -24.96 -1.78 -7.32
N SER A 145 -24.68 -0.79 -8.17
CA SER A 145 -23.67 -0.96 -9.21
C SER A 145 -22.29 -1.17 -8.60
N THR A 146 -21.54 -2.15 -9.15
CA THR A 146 -20.12 -2.32 -8.85
C THR A 146 -19.36 -1.03 -9.18
N ALA A 147 -18.52 -0.60 -8.24
CA ALA A 147 -17.64 0.54 -8.42
C ALA A 147 -16.19 0.07 -8.37
N TRP A 148 -15.31 0.82 -9.02
CA TRP A 148 -13.89 0.51 -9.05
C TRP A 148 -13.07 1.78 -9.06
N THR A 149 -11.83 1.69 -8.61
CA THR A 149 -10.87 2.80 -8.62
C THR A 149 -9.44 2.28 -8.78
N GLN A 150 -8.62 3.09 -9.42
CA GLN A 150 -7.15 3.00 -9.43
C GLN A 150 -6.53 4.25 -8.77
N ASP A 151 -7.38 5.14 -8.22
CA ASP A 151 -7.03 6.46 -7.75
C ASP A 151 -6.75 6.43 -6.24
N TRP A 152 -5.47 6.27 -5.89
CA TRP A 152 -4.93 6.61 -4.58
C TRP A 152 -3.50 7.11 -4.74
N ASN A 153 -3.04 7.95 -3.82
CA ASN A 153 -1.65 8.39 -3.81
C ASN A 153 -0.80 7.44 -2.95
N LEU A 154 0.46 7.80 -2.73
CA LEU A 154 1.38 7.09 -1.83
C LEU A 154 0.91 7.06 -0.36
N ASP A 155 -0.13 7.80 0.00
CA ASP A 155 -0.78 7.73 1.31
C ASP A 155 -1.73 6.53 1.46
N GLY A 156 -2.04 5.87 0.34
CA GLY A 156 -2.84 4.66 0.27
C GLY A 156 -4.35 4.90 0.45
N ASN A 157 -4.80 6.15 0.43
CA ASN A 157 -6.21 6.47 0.65
C ASN A 157 -7.00 6.29 -0.65
N TRP A 158 -7.97 5.38 -0.66
CA TRP A 158 -8.84 5.13 -1.81
C TRP A 158 -10.31 5.41 -1.44
N ALA A 159 -11.11 5.73 -2.45
CA ALA A 159 -12.54 5.94 -2.29
C ALA A 159 -13.30 5.57 -3.57
N VAL A 160 -14.54 5.11 -3.40
CA VAL A 160 -15.50 4.91 -4.50
C VAL A 160 -16.89 5.42 -4.09
N SER A 161 -17.65 5.86 -5.09
CA SER A 161 -19.05 6.27 -4.92
C SER A 161 -19.97 5.27 -5.60
N MET A 162 -21.03 4.87 -4.92
CA MET A 162 -21.98 3.85 -5.35
C MET A 162 -23.40 4.41 -5.23
N ASN A 163 -24.20 4.29 -6.29
CA ASN A 163 -25.59 4.74 -6.28
C ASN A 163 -26.49 3.69 -5.61
N THR A 164 -27.38 4.11 -4.71
CA THR A 164 -28.35 3.23 -4.03
C THR A 164 -29.81 3.45 -4.49
N ASP A 165 -30.01 4.05 -5.65
CA ASP A 165 -31.35 4.26 -6.23
C ASP A 165 -32.05 2.94 -6.57
N GLY A 166 -33.32 2.85 -6.19
CA GLY A 166 -34.14 1.65 -6.35
C GLY A 166 -33.63 0.42 -5.60
N VAL A 167 -32.74 0.59 -4.61
CA VAL A 167 -32.27 -0.47 -3.71
C VAL A 167 -33.28 -0.69 -2.59
N GLU A 168 -33.58 -1.94 -2.28
CA GLU A 168 -34.49 -2.28 -1.17
C GLU A 168 -33.82 -2.01 0.20
N PRO A 169 -34.54 -1.48 1.20
CA PRO A 169 -33.98 -1.29 2.54
C PRO A 169 -33.58 -2.62 3.19
N GLY A 170 -32.43 -2.66 3.86
CA GLY A 170 -31.94 -3.87 4.49
C GLY A 170 -30.47 -3.79 4.90
N ARG A 171 -29.90 -4.95 5.24
CA ARG A 171 -28.47 -5.09 5.50
C ARG A 171 -27.82 -5.69 4.25
N TYR A 172 -26.72 -5.07 3.81
CA TYR A 172 -25.93 -5.49 2.67
C TYR A 172 -24.51 -5.80 3.11
N THR A 173 -23.87 -6.74 2.42
CA THR A 173 -22.43 -6.99 2.55
C THR A 173 -21.74 -6.40 1.32
N LEU A 174 -20.83 -5.47 1.55
CA LEU A 174 -19.92 -4.97 0.53
C LEU A 174 -18.64 -5.80 0.59
N THR A 175 -18.21 -6.30 -0.57
CA THR A 175 -16.94 -6.99 -0.74
C THR A 175 -15.99 -6.08 -1.51
N VAL A 176 -14.76 -6.01 -1.02
CA VAL A 176 -13.65 -5.33 -1.69
C VAL A 176 -12.73 -6.39 -2.26
N ASP A 177 -12.63 -6.42 -3.58
CA ASP A 177 -11.69 -7.27 -4.30
C ASP A 177 -10.56 -6.41 -4.86
N VAL A 178 -9.36 -6.97 -4.88
CA VAL A 178 -8.20 -6.36 -5.53
C VAL A 178 -7.56 -7.37 -6.45
N ASP A 179 -7.53 -7.05 -7.75
CA ASP A 179 -6.97 -7.90 -8.80
C ASP A 179 -7.58 -9.33 -8.84
N GLY A 180 -8.84 -9.46 -8.43
CA GLY A 180 -9.60 -10.72 -8.42
C GLY A 180 -9.56 -11.50 -7.10
N ASP A 181 -8.82 -11.02 -6.10
CA ASP A 181 -8.78 -11.61 -4.76
C ASP A 181 -9.58 -10.76 -3.77
N THR A 182 -10.40 -11.41 -2.93
CA THR A 182 -11.12 -10.73 -1.84
C THR A 182 -10.15 -10.24 -0.77
N ALA A 183 -10.16 -8.93 -0.56
CA ALA A 183 -9.30 -8.24 0.40
C ALA A 183 -10.03 -7.89 1.70
N ASP A 184 -11.30 -7.46 1.63
CA ASP A 184 -12.08 -7.08 2.80
C ASP A 184 -13.60 -7.23 2.59
N GLN A 185 -14.36 -7.33 3.68
CA GLN A 185 -15.81 -7.37 3.69
C GLN A 185 -16.40 -6.54 4.82
N VAL A 186 -17.41 -5.73 4.50
CA VAL A 186 -18.07 -4.84 5.46
C VAL A 186 -19.59 -4.90 5.33
N GLN A 187 -20.29 -4.80 6.45
CA GLN A 187 -21.76 -4.76 6.45
C GLN A 187 -22.27 -3.33 6.58
N VAL A 188 -23.14 -2.91 5.67
CA VAL A 188 -23.80 -1.60 5.69
C VAL A 188 -25.32 -1.78 5.78
N ARG A 189 -26.01 -0.81 6.39
CA ARG A 189 -27.48 -0.77 6.42
C ARG A 189 -27.99 0.26 5.42
N ILE A 190 -28.90 -0.15 4.55
CA ILE A 190 -29.67 0.75 3.69
C ILE A 190 -31.04 1.01 4.34
N LEU A 191 -31.39 2.28 4.52
CA LEU A 191 -32.65 2.74 5.10
C LEU A 191 -33.69 3.04 4.02
N PRO A 192 -35.00 2.98 4.34
CA PRO A 192 -36.05 3.42 3.43
C PRO A 192 -35.91 4.90 3.06
N SER A 193 -36.16 5.24 1.79
CA SER A 193 -36.37 6.63 1.39
C SER A 193 -37.71 7.13 1.96
N PHE A 194 -37.69 8.29 2.61
CA PHE A 194 -38.93 8.95 3.00
C PHE A 194 -39.41 9.81 1.83
N GLY A 195 -40.30 9.25 1.00
CA GLY A 195 -41.04 10.06 0.05
C GLY A 195 -41.96 11.02 0.78
N ASN A 196 -41.90 12.32 0.47
CA ASN A 196 -42.92 13.27 0.89
C ASN A 196 -44.29 12.81 0.36
N VAL A 197 -45.07 12.15 1.20
CA VAL A 197 -46.50 11.97 0.96
C VAL A 197 -47.16 13.32 1.20
N THR A 198 -47.52 14.03 0.13
CA THR A 198 -48.48 15.14 0.21
C THR A 198 -49.81 14.56 0.70
N PRO A 199 -50.35 14.96 1.86
CA PRO A 199 -51.71 14.57 2.24
C PRO A 199 -52.68 15.20 1.23
N GLY A 200 -53.55 14.38 0.65
CA GLY A 200 -54.67 14.82 -0.17
C GLY A 200 -55.80 15.45 0.65
#